data_AF-A0A7V9APE6-F1
#
_entry.id   AF-A0A7V9APE6-F1
#
_cell.length_a   1.000
_cell.length_b   1.000
_cell.length_c   1.000
_cell.angle_alpha   90.00
_cell.angle_beta   90.00
_cell.angle_gamma   90.00
#
_symmetry.space_group_name_H-M   'P 1'
#
loop_
_entity.id
_entity.type
_entity.pdbx_description
1 polymer ?
#
loop_
_entity_poly.entity_id
_entity_poly.type
_entity_poly.pdbx_seq_one_letter_code
_entity_poly.pdbx_strand_id
1 'polypeptide(L)'
;MQELQSPDASIDKIGQIISKDLGMLTKMLQVVNSPFYGLPRRISSATQAVALLGLEAIKSLVLSMKVFSQFESSSQTFFSLDVLWNHGMTTGRYARTIAKEQGTDTRVMEDAFAAGLLHDVGLLVLATNTPDQYTETLALMQNQGIAEWEAERQVLGATHAEVGGYLLGTWGLSDTIVEAVAFHHDPTRSMGHTFSSLTAVHIANVLEEQEQAAGMDGPPIVADQTYLHACGLNPDMSKWEALCRGAASRPGGR
;
A
#
# COMPACT_ATOMS: atom_id res chain seq x y z
N MET A 1 11.78 14.06 -11.52
CA MET A 1 11.67 14.08 -10.04
C MET A 1 11.36 15.49 -9.54
N GLN A 2 12.06 16.53 -10.01
CA GLN A 2 11.81 17.93 -9.60
C GLN A 2 10.34 18.39 -9.82
N GLU A 3 9.69 17.98 -10.90
CA GLU A 3 8.28 18.32 -11.16
C GLU A 3 7.29 17.55 -10.24
N LEU A 4 7.64 16.36 -9.75
CA LEU A 4 6.78 15.57 -8.84
C LEU A 4 6.76 16.17 -7.42
N GLN A 5 7.76 16.98 -7.07
CA GLN A 5 7.83 17.70 -5.80
C GLN A 5 7.25 19.11 -5.89
N SER A 6 6.78 19.53 -7.08
CA SER A 6 6.17 20.84 -7.26
C SER A 6 4.74 20.85 -6.68
N PRO A 7 4.37 21.85 -5.86
CA PRO A 7 2.97 22.04 -5.45
C PRO A 7 2.04 22.36 -6.64
N ASP A 8 2.59 22.80 -7.78
CA ASP A 8 1.85 23.13 -9.02
C ASP A 8 2.02 22.06 -10.11
N ALA A 9 2.28 20.81 -9.74
CA ALA A 9 2.57 19.76 -10.71
C ALA A 9 1.37 19.52 -11.66
N SER A 10 1.58 19.78 -12.95
CA SER A 10 0.55 19.59 -13.98
C SER A 10 0.39 18.11 -14.34
N ILE A 11 -0.88 17.66 -14.38
CA ILE A 11 -1.31 16.33 -14.88
C ILE A 11 -0.68 16.03 -16.25
N ASP A 12 -0.66 17.01 -17.15
CA ASP A 12 -0.10 16.85 -18.50
C ASP A 12 1.41 16.65 -18.48
N LYS A 13 2.14 17.40 -17.65
CA LYS A 13 3.60 17.26 -17.53
C LYS A 13 3.98 15.91 -16.91
N ILE A 14 3.24 15.46 -15.90
CA ILE A 14 3.47 14.16 -15.28
C ILE A 14 3.14 13.03 -16.25
N GLY A 15 2.02 13.15 -16.98
CA GLY A 15 1.70 12.24 -18.08
C GLY A 15 2.84 12.13 -19.08
N GLN A 16 3.42 13.26 -19.51
CA GLN A 16 4.58 13.28 -20.41
C GLN A 16 5.86 12.66 -19.82
N ILE A 17 6.09 12.79 -18.51
CA ILE A 17 7.24 12.17 -17.85
C ILE A 17 7.05 10.65 -17.82
N ILE A 18 5.86 10.17 -17.44
CA ILE A 18 5.55 8.73 -17.36
C ILE A 18 5.57 8.09 -18.75
N SER A 19 5.05 8.78 -19.77
CA SER A 19 5.07 8.28 -21.15
C SER A 19 6.48 8.05 -21.72
N LYS A 20 7.54 8.60 -21.11
CA LYS A 20 8.93 8.37 -21.53
C LYS A 20 9.52 7.07 -20.99
N ASP A 21 8.88 6.45 -20.00
CA ASP A 21 9.29 5.16 -19.43
C ASP A 21 8.22 4.10 -19.73
N LEU A 22 8.58 3.16 -20.61
CA LEU A 22 7.64 2.15 -21.10
C LEU A 22 7.20 1.17 -20.01
N GLY A 23 8.06 0.86 -19.04
CA GLY A 23 7.72 0.01 -17.90
C GLY A 23 6.69 0.69 -17.01
N MET A 24 6.94 1.96 -16.68
CA MET A 24 6.04 2.83 -15.90
C MET A 24 4.69 3.03 -16.54
N LEU A 25 4.68 3.36 -17.83
CA LEU A 25 3.45 3.46 -18.59
C LEU A 25 2.67 2.15 -18.57
N THR A 26 3.35 1.01 -18.77
CA THR A 26 2.69 -0.30 -18.83
C THR A 26 2.05 -0.70 -17.50
N LYS A 27 2.79 -0.62 -16.38
CA LYS A 27 2.20 -0.96 -15.07
C LYS A 27 1.09 0.01 -14.69
N MET A 28 1.26 1.32 -14.94
CA MET A 28 0.21 2.30 -14.68
C MET A 28 -1.05 2.00 -15.51
N LEU A 29 -0.91 1.70 -16.80
CA LEU A 29 -2.02 1.31 -17.67
C LEU A 29 -2.66 -0.02 -17.23
N GLN A 30 -1.90 -0.99 -16.72
CA GLN A 30 -2.44 -2.22 -16.15
C GLN A 30 -3.30 -1.94 -14.92
N VAL A 31 -2.86 -1.03 -14.05
CA VAL A 31 -3.60 -0.64 -12.83
C VAL A 31 -4.93 0.02 -13.20
N VAL A 32 -4.92 1.06 -14.03
CA VAL A 32 -6.15 1.79 -14.39
C VAL A 32 -7.13 0.96 -15.21
N ASN A 33 -6.63 -0.01 -15.99
CA ASN A 33 -7.46 -0.91 -16.76
C ASN A 33 -7.87 -2.18 -16.02
N SER A 34 -7.48 -2.33 -14.75
CA SER A 34 -7.89 -3.47 -13.94
C SER A 34 -9.43 -3.46 -13.74
N PRO A 35 -10.07 -4.63 -13.56
CA PRO A 35 -11.51 -4.73 -13.34
C PRO A 35 -12.03 -3.83 -12.21
N PHE A 36 -11.15 -3.51 -11.24
CA PHE A 36 -11.42 -2.59 -10.14
C PHE A 36 -11.99 -1.25 -10.55
N TYR A 37 -11.44 -0.61 -11.59
CA TYR A 37 -11.87 0.71 -12.02
C TYR A 37 -13.17 0.67 -12.82
N GLY A 38 -13.62 -0.52 -13.23
CA GLY A 38 -14.91 -0.73 -13.90
C GLY A 38 -15.09 0.13 -15.15
N LEU A 39 -14.00 0.48 -15.84
CA LEU A 39 -14.04 1.46 -16.92
C LEU A 39 -14.76 0.89 -18.14
N PRO A 40 -15.68 1.65 -18.76
CA PRO A 40 -16.40 1.21 -19.95
C PRO A 40 -15.50 1.15 -21.19
N ARG A 41 -14.33 1.80 -21.15
CA ARG A 41 -13.31 1.79 -22.19
C ARG A 41 -11.93 1.73 -21.55
N ARG A 42 -11.02 0.99 -22.20
CA ARG A 42 -9.62 0.95 -21.78
C ARG A 42 -8.96 2.31 -21.96
N ILE A 43 -8.21 2.71 -20.95
CA ILE A 43 -7.31 3.87 -20.99
C ILE A 43 -6.02 3.46 -21.66
N SER A 44 -5.51 4.30 -22.55
CA SER A 44 -4.27 4.05 -23.31
C SER A 44 -3.26 5.19 -23.20
N SER A 45 -3.59 6.26 -22.46
CA SER A 45 -2.72 7.43 -22.31
C SER A 45 -2.33 7.66 -20.86
N ALA A 46 -1.10 8.12 -20.65
CA ALA A 46 -0.60 8.45 -19.32
C ALA A 46 -1.42 9.57 -18.67
N THR A 47 -1.74 10.62 -19.42
CA THR A 47 -2.53 11.75 -18.93
C THR A 47 -3.91 11.34 -18.42
N GLN A 48 -4.62 10.45 -19.13
CA GLN A 48 -5.91 9.94 -18.67
C GLN A 48 -5.77 9.05 -17.43
N ALA A 49 -4.69 8.25 -17.35
CA ALA A 49 -4.41 7.46 -16.16
C ALA A 49 -4.12 8.37 -14.95
N VAL A 50 -3.38 9.46 -15.14
CA VAL A 50 -3.08 10.47 -14.11
C VAL A 50 -4.35 11.16 -13.63
N ALA A 51 -5.23 11.57 -14.55
CA ALA A 51 -6.52 12.16 -14.21
C ALA A 51 -7.46 11.20 -13.45
N LEU A 52 -7.33 9.88 -13.67
CA LEU A 52 -8.18 8.88 -13.02
C LEU A 52 -7.66 8.45 -11.63
N LEU A 53 -6.33 8.37 -11.49
CA LEU A 53 -5.66 7.95 -10.26
C LEU A 53 -5.54 9.08 -9.24
N GLY A 54 -5.47 10.32 -9.71
CA GLY A 54 -5.10 11.45 -8.86
C GLY A 54 -3.58 11.62 -8.79
N LEU A 55 -3.15 12.83 -8.47
CA LEU A 55 -1.75 13.23 -8.53
C LEU A 55 -0.88 12.47 -7.53
N GLU A 56 -1.37 12.26 -6.31
CA GLU A 56 -0.61 11.59 -5.24
C GLU A 56 -0.46 10.09 -5.49
N ALA A 57 -1.52 9.40 -5.93
CA ALA A 57 -1.43 7.99 -6.32
C ALA A 57 -0.42 7.77 -7.47
N ILE A 58 -0.31 8.73 -8.40
CA ILE A 58 0.68 8.70 -9.47
C ILE A 58 2.09 8.92 -8.94
N LYS A 59 2.31 9.91 -8.08
CA LYS A 59 3.63 10.13 -7.45
C LYS A 59 4.07 8.87 -6.73
N SER A 60 3.17 8.28 -5.95
CA SER A 60 3.38 7.01 -5.26
C SER A 60 3.74 5.89 -6.22
N LEU A 61 2.93 5.65 -7.26
CA LEU A 61 3.20 4.63 -8.29
C LEU A 61 4.56 4.85 -8.97
N VAL A 62 4.86 6.08 -9.38
CA VAL A 62 6.12 6.44 -10.04
C VAL A 62 7.32 6.17 -9.14
N LEU A 63 7.21 6.54 -7.87
CA LEU A 63 8.24 6.31 -6.86
C LEU A 63 8.41 4.82 -6.59
N SER A 64 7.32 4.08 -6.32
CA SER A 64 7.33 2.62 -6.17
C SER A 64 8.09 1.99 -7.33
N MET A 65 7.67 2.28 -8.57
CA MET A 65 8.23 1.63 -9.75
C MET A 65 9.71 1.88 -9.95
N LYS A 66 10.17 3.10 -9.66
CA LYS A 66 11.59 3.43 -9.73
C LYS A 66 12.40 2.63 -8.70
N VAL A 67 11.85 2.47 -7.50
CA VAL A 67 12.46 1.72 -6.40
C VAL A 67 12.52 0.25 -6.77
N PHE A 68 11.39 -0.35 -7.15
CA PHE A 68 11.30 -1.72 -7.64
C PHE A 68 12.29 -1.97 -8.80
N SER A 69 12.40 -1.07 -9.77
CA SER A 69 13.34 -1.20 -10.91
C SER A 69 14.82 -1.16 -10.51
N GLN A 70 15.18 -0.46 -9.41
CA GLN A 70 16.55 -0.47 -8.89
C GLN A 70 16.90 -1.80 -8.22
N PHE A 71 15.88 -2.52 -7.73
CA PHE A 71 16.04 -3.81 -7.07
C PHE A 71 15.84 -5.01 -8.00
N GLU A 72 15.30 -4.84 -9.22
CA GLU A 72 15.18 -5.91 -10.24
C GLU A 72 16.51 -6.58 -10.59
N SER A 73 17.63 -5.84 -10.52
CA SER A 73 18.98 -6.40 -10.78
C SER A 73 19.66 -7.01 -9.56
N SER A 74 19.11 -6.82 -8.35
CA SER A 74 19.63 -7.47 -7.16
C SER A 74 19.03 -8.88 -7.07
N SER A 75 19.88 -9.89 -6.89
CA SER A 75 19.46 -11.29 -6.70
C SER A 75 18.81 -11.47 -5.33
N GLN A 76 17.68 -10.80 -5.11
CA GLN A 76 16.93 -10.82 -3.85
C GLN A 76 16.26 -12.19 -3.75
N THR A 77 16.70 -12.98 -2.79
CA THR A 77 16.16 -14.33 -2.54
C THR A 77 14.99 -14.33 -1.56
N PHE A 78 14.67 -13.19 -0.94
CA PHE A 78 13.74 -13.12 0.19
C PHE A 78 12.27 -13.00 -0.22
N PHE A 79 11.95 -12.22 -1.24
CA PHE A 79 10.57 -12.08 -1.72
C PHE A 79 10.51 -11.87 -3.24
N SER A 80 9.37 -12.27 -3.81
CA SER A 80 9.04 -11.96 -5.20
C SER A 80 8.53 -10.53 -5.30
N LEU A 81 9.17 -9.69 -6.13
CA LEU A 81 8.72 -8.32 -6.37
C LEU A 81 7.29 -8.27 -6.90
N ASP A 82 6.87 -9.27 -7.67
CA ASP A 82 5.49 -9.38 -8.16
C ASP A 82 4.51 -9.69 -7.04
N VAL A 83 4.89 -10.52 -6.06
CA VAL A 83 4.06 -10.80 -4.88
C VAL A 83 3.89 -9.54 -4.05
N LEU A 84 4.99 -8.84 -3.74
CA LEU A 84 4.97 -7.59 -2.97
C LEU A 84 4.13 -6.51 -3.67
N TRP A 85 4.28 -6.39 -5.00
CA TRP A 85 3.46 -5.47 -5.80
C TRP A 85 1.98 -5.81 -5.77
N ASN A 86 1.63 -7.09 -5.94
CA ASN A 86 0.23 -7.52 -5.96
C ASN A 86 -0.43 -7.38 -4.58
N HIS A 87 0.30 -7.66 -3.51
CA HIS A 87 -0.12 -7.42 -2.14
C HIS A 87 -0.44 -5.93 -1.94
N GLY A 88 0.53 -5.04 -2.16
CA GLY A 88 0.31 -3.59 -2.04
C GLY A 88 -0.83 -3.08 -2.93
N MET A 89 -0.93 -3.54 -4.17
CA MET A 89 -2.02 -3.17 -5.07
C MET A 89 -3.40 -3.58 -4.52
N THR A 90 -3.51 -4.77 -3.96
CA THR A 90 -4.76 -5.29 -3.39
C THR A 90 -5.11 -4.53 -2.11
N THR A 91 -4.15 -4.35 -1.21
CA THR A 91 -4.28 -3.56 0.02
C THR A 91 -4.70 -2.12 -0.29
N GLY A 92 -4.08 -1.44 -1.26
CA GLY A 92 -4.48 -0.09 -1.69
C GLY A 92 -5.91 -0.04 -2.23
N ARG A 93 -6.33 -1.03 -3.03
CA ARG A 93 -7.71 -1.11 -3.53
C ARG A 93 -8.72 -1.33 -2.42
N TYR A 94 -8.42 -2.21 -1.47
CA TYR A 94 -9.25 -2.46 -0.29
C TYR A 94 -9.35 -1.21 0.57
N ALA A 95 -8.23 -0.54 0.88
CA ALA A 95 -8.18 0.68 1.67
C ALA A 95 -9.04 1.79 1.04
N ARG A 96 -8.94 2.01 -0.27
CA ARG A 96 -9.79 2.96 -0.99
C ARG A 96 -11.28 2.61 -0.90
N THR A 97 -11.59 1.33 -1.03
CA THR A 97 -12.97 0.82 -0.98
C THR A 97 -13.58 1.02 0.40
N ILE A 98 -12.82 0.72 1.45
CA ILE A 98 -13.20 0.94 2.85
C ILE A 98 -13.42 2.42 3.12
N ALA A 99 -12.47 3.29 2.73
CA ALA A 99 -12.58 4.73 2.90
C ALA A 99 -13.83 5.32 2.20
N LYS A 100 -14.13 4.82 0.99
CA LYS A 100 -15.33 5.21 0.25
C LYS A 100 -16.62 4.82 0.96
N GLU A 101 -16.69 3.60 1.49
CA GLU A 101 -17.85 3.11 2.23
C GLU A 101 -18.08 3.89 3.53
N GLN A 102 -17.01 4.40 4.16
CA GLN A 102 -17.12 5.29 5.31
C GLN A 102 -17.53 6.72 4.95
N GLY A 103 -17.81 7.02 3.67
CA GLY A 103 -18.28 8.34 3.24
C GLY A 103 -17.23 9.45 3.35
N THR A 104 -15.94 9.08 3.32
CA THR A 104 -14.84 10.05 3.40
C THR A 104 -14.70 10.87 2.12
N ASP A 105 -13.99 12.00 2.21
CA ASP A 105 -13.70 12.82 1.04
C ASP A 105 -12.73 12.14 0.06
N THR A 106 -12.65 12.69 -1.16
CA THR A 106 -11.79 12.15 -2.21
C THR A 106 -10.32 12.08 -1.83
N ARG A 107 -9.83 13.04 -1.02
CA ARG A 107 -8.43 13.08 -0.62
C ARG A 107 -8.09 11.92 0.31
N VAL A 108 -8.93 11.62 1.30
CA VAL A 108 -8.73 10.46 2.19
C VAL A 108 -8.76 9.15 1.40
N MET A 109 -9.66 9.02 0.42
CA MET A 109 -9.73 7.85 -0.46
C MET A 109 -8.45 7.67 -1.30
N GLU A 110 -7.91 8.75 -1.85
CA GLU A 110 -6.68 8.75 -2.64
C GLU A 110 -5.44 8.46 -1.78
N ASP A 111 -5.33 9.11 -0.62
CA ASP A 111 -4.27 8.87 0.37
C ASP A 111 -4.30 7.41 0.87
N ALA A 112 -5.48 6.85 1.13
CA ALA A 112 -5.64 5.45 1.55
C ALA A 112 -5.18 4.47 0.46
N PHE A 113 -5.51 4.74 -0.81
CA PHE A 113 -5.01 3.93 -1.93
C PHE A 113 -3.49 3.99 -2.03
N ALA A 114 -2.93 5.20 -1.99
CA ALA A 114 -1.51 5.45 -2.14
C ALA A 114 -0.71 4.81 -0.99
N ALA A 115 -1.17 4.99 0.25
CA ALA A 115 -0.55 4.38 1.43
C ALA A 115 -0.65 2.86 1.39
N GLY A 116 -1.82 2.28 1.08
CA GLY A 116 -1.98 0.82 0.98
C GLY A 116 -1.12 0.20 -0.13
N LEU A 117 -0.90 0.91 -1.23
CA LEU A 117 0.03 0.48 -2.29
C LEU A 117 1.49 0.43 -1.82
N LEU A 118 1.86 1.35 -0.94
CA LEU A 118 3.25 1.62 -0.56
C LEU A 118 3.64 1.12 0.83
N HIS A 119 2.71 0.58 1.61
CA HIS A 119 2.91 0.35 3.04
C HIS A 119 4.13 -0.53 3.35
N ASP A 120 4.42 -1.49 2.47
CA ASP A 120 5.56 -2.42 2.61
C ASP A 120 6.81 -2.02 1.82
N VAL A 121 6.89 -0.80 1.29
CA VAL A 121 8.08 -0.35 0.54
C VAL A 121 9.37 -0.44 1.38
N GLY A 122 9.25 -0.40 2.71
CA GLY A 122 10.36 -0.58 3.64
C GLY A 122 11.00 -1.97 3.59
N LEU A 123 10.26 -3.02 3.20
CA LEU A 123 10.81 -4.38 3.07
C LEU A 123 11.93 -4.42 2.01
N LEU A 124 11.78 -3.66 0.92
CA LEU A 124 12.81 -3.51 -0.11
C LEU A 124 14.09 -2.90 0.47
N VAL A 125 13.94 -1.91 1.35
CA VAL A 125 15.08 -1.24 1.98
C VAL A 125 15.79 -2.20 2.93
N LEU A 126 15.03 -2.85 3.82
CA LEU A 126 15.57 -3.77 4.82
C LEU A 126 16.25 -4.99 4.18
N ALA A 127 15.56 -5.69 3.29
CA ALA A 127 16.10 -6.91 2.67
C ALA A 127 17.32 -6.65 1.78
N THR A 128 17.40 -5.48 1.14
CA THR A 128 18.55 -5.16 0.29
C THR A 128 19.77 -4.69 1.07
N ASN A 129 19.56 -3.86 2.09
CA ASN A 129 20.67 -3.20 2.77
C ASN A 129 21.18 -4.00 3.99
N THR A 130 20.35 -4.90 4.54
CA THR A 130 20.69 -5.74 5.69
C THR A 130 20.26 -7.20 5.46
N PRO A 131 20.74 -7.88 4.40
CA PRO A 131 20.25 -9.21 4.01
C PRO A 131 20.50 -10.29 5.08
N ASP A 132 21.62 -10.24 5.79
CA ASP A 132 21.95 -11.23 6.83
C ASP A 132 21.02 -11.08 8.03
N GLN A 133 20.80 -9.85 8.50
CA GLN A 133 19.86 -9.56 9.60
C GLN A 133 18.41 -9.81 9.20
N TYR A 134 18.05 -9.56 7.93
CA TYR A 134 16.72 -9.86 7.44
C TYR A 134 16.50 -11.39 7.35
N THR A 135 17.53 -12.18 7.03
CA THR A 135 17.48 -13.64 7.16
C THR A 135 17.24 -14.08 8.60
N GLU A 136 17.95 -13.47 9.56
CA GLU A 136 17.74 -13.72 10.99
C GLU A 136 16.32 -13.34 11.45
N THR A 137 15.79 -12.23 10.92
CA THR A 137 14.42 -11.77 11.17
C THR A 137 13.39 -12.83 10.75
N LEU A 138 13.50 -13.35 9.51
CA LEU A 138 12.60 -14.39 9.02
C LEU A 138 12.71 -15.68 9.84
N ALA A 139 13.92 -16.04 10.27
CA ALA A 139 14.12 -17.20 11.15
C ALA A 139 13.50 -16.99 12.53
N LEU A 140 13.62 -15.79 13.10
CA LEU A 140 13.03 -15.44 14.40
C LEU A 140 11.50 -15.48 14.35
N MET A 141 10.91 -14.89 13.29
CA MET A 141 9.48 -14.91 13.02
C MET A 141 8.94 -16.34 13.02
N GLN A 142 9.56 -17.24 12.26
CA GLN A 142 9.17 -18.64 12.17
C GLN A 142 9.35 -19.39 13.50
N ASN A 143 10.47 -19.18 14.19
CA ASN A 143 10.79 -19.90 15.43
C ASN A 143 9.90 -19.49 16.60
N GLN A 144 9.50 -18.21 16.68
CA GLN A 144 8.68 -17.70 17.78
C GLN A 144 7.19 -17.61 17.44
N GLY A 145 6.81 -17.75 16.17
CA GLY A 145 5.42 -17.60 15.73
C GLY A 145 4.88 -16.18 15.94
N ILE A 146 5.75 -15.18 15.79
CA ILE A 146 5.41 -13.75 15.91
C ILE A 146 5.22 -13.11 14.53
N ALA A 147 4.66 -11.90 14.48
CA ALA A 147 4.53 -11.16 13.23
C ALA A 147 5.90 -10.70 12.71
N GLU A 148 6.03 -10.53 11.39
CA GLU A 148 7.31 -10.12 10.76
C GLU A 148 7.83 -8.80 11.33
N TRP A 149 6.95 -7.80 11.46
CA TRP A 149 7.33 -6.49 12.01
C TRP A 149 7.79 -6.55 13.48
N GLU A 150 7.30 -7.52 14.26
CA GLU A 150 7.78 -7.74 15.63
C GLU A 150 9.19 -8.35 15.62
N ALA A 151 9.45 -9.29 14.70
CA ALA A 151 10.77 -9.86 14.52
C ALA A 151 11.78 -8.81 14.02
N GLU A 152 11.38 -7.98 13.05
CA GLU A 152 12.20 -6.86 12.55
C GLU A 152 12.58 -5.91 13.68
N ARG A 153 11.62 -5.54 14.54
CA ARG A 153 11.89 -4.70 15.70
C ARG A 153 12.97 -5.30 16.60
N GLN A 154 12.91 -6.61 16.86
CA GLN A 154 13.85 -7.29 17.75
C GLN A 154 15.26 -7.39 17.14
N VAL A 155 15.37 -7.67 15.85
CA VAL A 155 16.67 -7.92 15.18
C VAL A 155 17.28 -6.63 14.65
N LEU A 156 16.49 -5.77 14.01
CA LEU A 156 16.93 -4.57 13.29
C LEU A 156 16.73 -3.28 14.10
N GLY A 157 15.90 -3.30 15.16
CA GLY A 157 15.55 -2.11 15.95
C GLY A 157 14.49 -1.21 15.31
N ALA A 158 14.11 -1.47 14.06
CA ALA A 158 13.10 -0.75 13.29
C ALA A 158 12.26 -1.74 12.48
N THR A 159 11.04 -1.32 12.10
CA THR A 159 10.16 -2.12 11.24
C THR A 159 10.16 -1.61 9.81
N HIS A 160 9.73 -2.43 8.84
CA HIS A 160 9.52 -2.00 7.46
C HIS A 160 8.50 -0.85 7.38
N ALA A 161 7.47 -0.85 8.24
CA ALA A 161 6.50 0.24 8.30
C ALA A 161 7.19 1.58 8.61
N GLU A 162 8.07 1.62 9.61
CA GLU A 162 8.79 2.84 10.00
C GLU A 162 9.82 3.27 8.95
N VAL A 163 10.57 2.32 8.40
CA VAL A 163 11.54 2.58 7.32
C VAL A 163 10.82 3.08 6.08
N GLY A 164 9.68 2.48 5.73
CA GLY A 164 8.82 2.91 4.64
C GLY A 164 8.26 4.31 4.87
N GLY A 165 7.72 4.58 6.05
CA GLY A 165 7.20 5.90 6.42
C GLY A 165 8.29 6.99 6.33
N TYR A 166 9.47 6.72 6.88
CA TYR A 166 10.62 7.62 6.78
C TYR A 166 11.00 7.88 5.32
N LEU A 167 11.13 6.82 4.51
CA LEU A 167 11.46 6.92 3.09
C LEU A 167 10.45 7.80 2.34
N LEU A 168 9.16 7.56 2.52
CA LEU A 168 8.10 8.32 1.86
C LEU A 168 8.07 9.78 2.31
N GLY A 169 8.34 10.05 3.59
CA GLY A 169 8.51 11.41 4.11
C GLY A 169 9.67 12.14 3.42
N THR A 170 10.82 11.48 3.24
CA THR A 170 11.96 12.09 2.51
C THR A 170 11.66 12.33 1.03
N TRP A 171 10.72 11.59 0.44
CA TRP A 171 10.28 11.78 -0.94
C TRP A 171 9.21 12.87 -1.10
N GLY A 172 8.68 13.37 0.02
CA GLY A 172 7.73 14.48 0.05
C GLY A 172 6.27 14.04 -0.14
N LEU A 173 5.93 12.81 0.22
CA LEU A 173 4.51 12.42 0.33
C LEU A 173 3.86 13.12 1.52
N SER A 174 2.52 13.24 1.46
CA SER A 174 1.75 13.89 2.52
C SER A 174 1.87 13.18 3.86
N ASP A 175 1.76 13.93 4.95
CA ASP A 175 1.81 13.40 6.32
C ASP A 175 0.75 12.31 6.56
N THR A 176 -0.41 12.40 5.90
CA THR A 176 -1.47 11.39 5.96
C THR A 176 -1.06 10.05 5.35
N ILE A 177 -0.30 10.07 4.25
CA ILE A 177 0.27 8.85 3.64
C ILE A 177 1.40 8.31 4.52
N VAL A 178 2.30 9.18 4.96
CA VAL A 178 3.45 8.81 5.81
C VAL A 178 2.99 8.17 7.12
N GLU A 179 2.01 8.77 7.79
CA GLU A 179 1.41 8.25 9.02
C GLU A 179 0.75 6.88 8.79
N ALA A 180 -0.06 6.76 7.73
CA ALA A 180 -0.72 5.51 7.38
C ALA A 180 0.29 4.39 7.13
N VAL A 181 1.40 4.67 6.43
CA VAL A 181 2.46 3.70 6.21
C VAL A 181 3.25 3.41 7.50
N ALA A 182 3.61 4.40 8.30
CA ALA A 182 4.43 4.21 9.49
C ALA A 182 3.74 3.37 10.58
N PHE A 183 2.41 3.44 10.67
CA PHE A 183 1.65 2.88 11.78
C PHE A 183 0.65 1.79 11.36
N HIS A 184 0.67 1.29 10.12
CA HIS A 184 -0.33 0.31 9.68
C HIS A 184 -0.36 -1.00 10.48
N HIS A 185 0.76 -1.42 11.10
CA HIS A 185 0.80 -2.59 12.00
C HIS A 185 0.41 -2.26 13.44
N ASP A 186 0.67 -1.03 13.90
CA ASP A 186 0.38 -0.56 15.26
C ASP A 186 -0.27 0.83 15.20
N PRO A 187 -1.55 0.89 14.82
CA PRO A 187 -2.23 2.17 14.58
C PRO A 187 -2.48 2.96 15.87
N THR A 188 -2.36 2.32 17.05
CA THR A 188 -2.51 3.00 18.36
C THR A 188 -1.40 4.01 18.64
N ARG A 189 -0.28 3.93 17.91
CA ARG A 189 0.81 4.91 17.97
C ARG A 189 0.48 6.24 17.31
N SER A 190 -0.54 6.29 16.45
CA SER A 190 -1.07 7.56 15.94
C SER A 190 -1.89 8.26 17.03
N MET A 191 -1.82 9.59 17.06
CA MET A 191 -2.64 10.41 17.97
C MET A 191 -4.08 10.60 17.47
N GLY A 192 -4.38 10.19 16.24
CA GLY A 192 -5.70 10.30 15.64
C GLY A 192 -6.66 9.21 16.13
N HIS A 193 -7.85 9.61 16.57
CA HIS A 193 -8.92 8.68 16.98
C HIS A 193 -10.19 8.86 16.12
N THR A 194 -10.03 9.30 14.89
CA THR A 194 -11.09 9.38 13.89
C THR A 194 -10.72 8.53 12.70
N PHE A 195 -11.70 8.05 11.94
CA PHE A 195 -11.43 7.33 10.70
C PHE A 195 -10.53 8.15 9.76
N SER A 196 -9.44 7.55 9.31
CA SER A 196 -8.46 8.16 8.42
C SER A 196 -7.92 7.16 7.39
N SER A 197 -6.97 7.61 6.55
CA SER A 197 -6.24 6.72 5.65
C SER A 197 -5.49 5.62 6.39
N LEU A 198 -4.96 5.89 7.60
CA LEU A 198 -4.35 4.87 8.46
C LEU A 198 -5.36 3.79 8.83
N THR A 199 -6.58 4.18 9.26
CA THR A 199 -7.63 3.22 9.59
C THR A 199 -7.98 2.33 8.40
N ALA A 200 -8.12 2.93 7.22
CA ALA A 200 -8.43 2.21 6.00
C ALA A 200 -7.32 1.20 5.61
N VAL A 201 -6.05 1.63 5.69
CA VAL A 201 -4.90 0.78 5.35
C VAL A 201 -4.72 -0.36 6.36
N HIS A 202 -4.86 -0.08 7.65
CA HIS A 202 -4.77 -1.11 8.69
C HIS A 202 -5.81 -2.23 8.47
N ILE A 203 -7.08 -1.86 8.27
CA ILE A 203 -8.16 -2.84 7.98
C ILE A 203 -7.86 -3.58 6.68
N ALA A 204 -7.45 -2.86 5.63
CA ALA A 204 -7.18 -3.45 4.32
C ALA A 204 -6.05 -4.47 4.35
N ASN A 205 -4.95 -4.17 5.07
CA ASN A 205 -3.82 -5.07 5.17
C ASN A 205 -4.21 -6.38 5.87
N VAL A 206 -4.89 -6.27 7.02
CA VAL A 206 -5.40 -7.42 7.77
C VAL A 206 -6.30 -8.30 6.90
N LEU A 207 -7.20 -7.71 6.10
CA LEU A 207 -8.09 -8.47 5.23
C LEU A 207 -7.35 -9.20 4.10
N GLU A 208 -6.34 -8.56 3.52
CA GLU A 208 -5.53 -9.17 2.45
C GLU A 208 -4.68 -10.32 3.00
N GLU A 209 -3.98 -10.09 4.11
CA GLU A 209 -3.16 -11.10 4.78
C GLU A 209 -3.99 -12.32 5.22
N GLN A 210 -5.19 -12.10 5.78
CA GLN A 210 -6.12 -13.19 6.13
C GLN A 210 -6.55 -14.00 4.90
N GLU A 211 -6.73 -13.35 3.74
CA GLU A 211 -7.08 -14.01 2.49
C GLU A 211 -5.92 -14.87 1.96
N GLN A 212 -4.68 -14.37 2.06
CA GLN A 212 -3.48 -15.12 1.65
C GLN A 212 -3.14 -16.26 2.61
N ALA A 213 -3.33 -16.06 3.91
CA ALA A 213 -3.06 -17.05 4.95
C ALA A 213 -4.17 -18.10 5.09
N ALA A 214 -5.25 -18.01 4.31
CA ALA A 214 -6.37 -18.93 4.40
C ALA A 214 -5.93 -20.39 4.16
N GLY A 215 -6.00 -21.21 5.21
CA GLY A 215 -5.58 -22.62 5.17
C GLY A 215 -4.10 -22.86 5.44
N MET A 216 -3.35 -21.84 5.88
CA MET A 216 -1.97 -21.95 6.37
C MET A 216 -1.95 -21.97 7.90
N ASP A 217 -0.98 -22.68 8.48
CA ASP A 217 -0.69 -22.62 9.91
C ASP A 217 0.13 -21.35 10.21
N GLY A 218 -0.32 -20.53 11.15
CA GLY A 218 0.35 -19.28 11.52
C GLY A 218 -0.34 -18.55 12.68
N PRO A 219 0.25 -17.47 13.20
CA PRO A 219 -0.40 -16.64 14.20
C PRO A 219 -1.68 -16.02 13.64
N PRO A 220 -2.68 -15.73 14.49
CA PRO A 220 -3.90 -15.09 14.05
C PRO A 220 -3.62 -13.66 13.59
N ILE A 221 -3.91 -13.38 12.31
CA ILE A 221 -3.89 -12.02 11.76
C ILE A 221 -5.19 -11.34 12.17
N VAL A 222 -5.11 -10.31 13.01
CA VAL A 222 -6.27 -9.62 13.57
C VAL A 222 -6.09 -8.11 13.53
N ALA A 223 -7.18 -7.39 13.24
CA ALA A 223 -7.19 -5.94 13.34
C ALA A 223 -7.17 -5.50 14.80
N ASP A 224 -6.52 -4.37 15.07
CA ASP A 224 -6.45 -3.74 16.38
C ASP A 224 -7.83 -3.24 16.81
N GLN A 225 -8.47 -4.05 17.65
CA GLN A 225 -9.82 -3.78 18.14
C GLN A 225 -9.89 -2.50 18.98
N THR A 226 -8.84 -2.21 19.74
CA THR A 226 -8.77 -1.04 20.62
C THR A 226 -8.79 0.24 19.77
N TYR A 227 -7.95 0.27 18.74
CA TYR A 227 -7.89 1.36 17.78
C TYR A 227 -9.19 1.53 17.00
N LEU A 228 -9.77 0.44 16.48
CA LEU A 228 -11.03 0.51 15.73
C LEU A 228 -12.18 1.06 16.59
N HIS A 229 -12.27 0.63 17.86
CA HIS A 229 -13.23 1.19 18.80
C HIS A 229 -12.97 2.66 19.11
N ALA A 230 -11.70 3.07 19.27
CA ALA A 230 -11.34 4.47 19.48
C ALA A 230 -11.74 5.34 18.28
N CYS A 231 -11.66 4.81 17.05
CA CYS A 231 -12.16 5.45 15.82
C CYS A 231 -13.69 5.48 15.70
N GLY A 232 -14.43 4.95 16.68
CA GLY A 232 -15.90 4.89 16.65
C GLY A 232 -16.46 3.83 15.70
N LEU A 233 -15.65 2.86 15.29
CA LEU A 233 -16.08 1.78 14.41
C LEU A 233 -16.57 0.57 15.20
N ASN A 234 -17.48 -0.18 14.59
CA ASN A 234 -17.75 -1.55 14.99
C ASN A 234 -16.67 -2.43 14.36
N PRO A 235 -15.87 -3.19 15.12
CA PRO A 235 -14.77 -3.97 14.58
C PRO A 235 -15.22 -5.27 13.88
N ASP A 236 -16.50 -5.41 13.55
CA ASP A 236 -16.99 -6.46 12.68
C ASP A 236 -16.40 -6.32 11.26
N MET A 237 -15.36 -7.10 11.00
CA MET A 237 -14.63 -7.11 9.74
C MET A 237 -15.44 -7.67 8.56
N SER A 238 -16.51 -8.43 8.83
CA SER A 238 -17.26 -9.16 7.79
C SER A 238 -17.88 -8.25 6.74
N LYS A 239 -18.31 -7.04 7.13
CA LYS A 239 -18.85 -6.04 6.22
C LYS A 239 -17.79 -5.58 5.22
N TRP A 240 -16.59 -5.24 5.70
CA TRP A 240 -15.50 -4.78 4.83
C TRP A 240 -14.94 -5.92 3.99
N GLU A 241 -14.88 -7.14 4.52
CA GLU A 241 -14.49 -8.32 3.76
C GLU A 241 -15.44 -8.54 2.57
N ALA A 242 -16.75 -8.60 2.81
CA ALA A 242 -17.74 -8.78 1.75
C ALA A 242 -17.69 -7.67 0.70
N LEU A 243 -17.46 -6.43 1.14
CA LEU A 243 -17.33 -5.28 0.25
C LEU A 243 -16.09 -5.39 -0.66
N CYS A 244 -14.94 -5.71 -0.08
CA CYS A 244 -13.67 -5.81 -0.79
C CYS A 244 -13.68 -6.98 -1.80
N ARG A 245 -14.20 -8.15 -1.40
CA ARG A 245 -14.38 -9.31 -2.28
C ARG A 245 -15.42 -9.07 -3.37
N GLY A 246 -16.51 -8.36 -3.05
CA GLY A 246 -17.56 -7.97 -4.01
C GLY A 246 -17.09 -6.97 -5.07
N ALA A 247 -16.15 -6.08 -4.72
CA ALA A 247 -15.52 -5.16 -5.66
C ALA A 247 -14.54 -5.86 -6.61
N ALA A 248 -13.92 -6.97 -6.20
CA ALA A 248 -13.03 -7.77 -7.04
C ALA A 248 -13.77 -8.61 -8.10
N SER A 249 -15.06 -8.92 -7.86
CA SER A 249 -15.83 -9.90 -8.63
C SER A 249 -16.85 -9.31 -9.61
N ARG A 250 -16.97 -7.99 -9.74
CA ARG A 250 -17.82 -7.36 -10.78
C ARG A 250 -17.06 -7.25 -12.11
N PRO A 251 -17.42 -7.99 -13.17
CA PRO A 251 -17.02 -7.63 -14.52
C PRO A 251 -17.68 -6.29 -14.84
N GLY A 252 -16.97 -5.38 -15.51
CA GLY A 252 -17.48 -4.07 -15.90
C GLY A 252 -18.87 -4.16 -16.52
N GLY A 253 -19.88 -3.74 -15.75
CA GLY A 253 -21.27 -3.81 -16.16
C GLY A 253 -21.59 -2.69 -17.14
N ARG A 254 -21.80 -3.07 -18.41
CA ARG A 254 -22.95 -2.64 -19.20
C ARG A 254 -23.49 -3.85 -19.95
#